data_AF-A0A8T5UKI5-F1
#
_entry.id   AF-A0A8T5UKI5-F1
#
_cell.length_a   1.000
_cell.length_b   1.000
_cell.length_c   1.000
_cell.angle_alpha   90.00
_cell.angle_beta   90.00
_cell.angle_gamma   90.00
#
_symmetry.space_group_name_H-M   'P 1'
#
loop_
_entity.id
_entity.type
_entity.pdbx_description
1 polymer ?
#
loop_
_entity_poly.entity_id
_entity_poly.type
_entity_poly.pdbx_seq_one_letter_code
_entity_poly.pdbx_strand_id
1 'polypeptide(L)'
;VMGLAVVGVALIGVSLLYWIFRTPLIILGFSFGASSIALFMKCGGGIFTKTADVGADLVGKAEYNLPEDDPRNPATIADNVGDNVGDIAGMGSDLFDSYVASIVAAMMLAASLALITSIDITLDPVLRATLVVTPVVLCGVGLIASLIGIFIIKYRKAENPGKALNNGTYYATLIFAGIAALFTWIMTLDL
;
A
#
# COMPACT_ATOMS: atom_id res chain seq x y z
N VAL A 1 -6.93 4.78 10.09
CA VAL A 1 -7.79 3.59 9.87
C VAL A 1 -7.59 3.02 8.48
N MET A 2 -7.82 3.78 7.41
CA MET A 2 -7.65 3.33 6.01
C MET A 2 -6.34 2.59 5.75
N GLY A 3 -5.18 3.19 6.03
CA GLY A 3 -3.89 2.55 5.74
C GLY A 3 -3.69 1.19 6.43
N LEU A 4 -4.09 1.06 7.70
CA LEU A 4 -4.00 -0.22 8.43
C LEU A 4 -4.98 -1.26 7.87
N ALA A 5 -6.18 -0.85 7.47
CA ALA A 5 -7.17 -1.73 6.89
C ALA A 5 -6.73 -2.24 5.51
N VAL A 6 -6.26 -1.36 4.63
CA VAL A 6 -5.78 -1.69 3.28
C VAL A 6 -4.60 -2.66 3.34
N VAL A 7 -3.55 -2.29 4.10
CA VAL A 7 -2.34 -3.10 4.23
C VAL A 7 -2.63 -4.41 4.96
N GLY A 8 -3.46 -4.37 6.01
CA GLY A 8 -3.86 -5.55 6.78
C GLY A 8 -4.63 -6.57 5.94
N VAL A 9 -5.65 -6.12 5.18
CA VAL A 9 -6.43 -7.01 4.30
C VAL A 9 -5.56 -7.56 3.17
N ALA A 10 -4.69 -6.74 2.58
CA ALA A 10 -3.74 -7.20 1.56
C ALA A 10 -2.83 -8.30 2.09
N LEU A 11 -2.22 -8.09 3.26
CA LEU A 11 -1.32 -9.06 3.88
C LEU A 11 -2.04 -10.35 4.28
N ILE A 12 -3.25 -10.25 4.84
CA ILE A 12 -4.10 -11.41 5.15
C ILE A 12 -4.42 -12.19 3.86
N GLY A 13 -4.82 -11.50 2.79
CA GLY A 13 -5.14 -12.12 1.51
C GLY A 13 -3.95 -12.89 0.93
N VAL A 14 -2.79 -12.23 0.83
CA VAL A 14 -1.55 -12.85 0.34
C VAL A 14 -1.14 -14.05 1.22
N SER A 15 -1.15 -13.87 2.54
CA SER A 15 -0.74 -14.92 3.49
C SER A 15 -1.67 -16.13 3.45
N LEU A 16 -2.99 -15.91 3.40
CA LEU A 16 -4.00 -16.96 3.37
C LEU A 16 -3.92 -17.76 2.07
N LEU A 17 -3.85 -17.07 0.93
CA LEU A 17 -3.74 -17.72 -0.37
C LEU A 17 -2.44 -18.53 -0.48
N TYR A 18 -1.32 -17.98 -0.01
CA TYR A 18 -0.06 -18.73 0.00
C TYR A 18 -0.12 -19.93 0.94
N TRP A 19 -0.73 -19.80 2.11
CA TRP A 19 -0.84 -20.88 3.09
C TRP A 19 -1.63 -22.09 2.56
N ILE A 20 -2.71 -21.82 1.81
CA ILE A 20 -3.58 -22.85 1.20
C ILE A 20 -2.91 -23.47 -0.03
N PHE A 21 -2.50 -22.65 -0.99
CA PHE A 21 -2.09 -23.13 -2.31
C PHE A 21 -0.57 -23.39 -2.43
N ARG A 22 0.23 -22.86 -1.51
CA ARG A 22 1.70 -23.05 -1.44
C ARG A 22 2.44 -22.71 -2.73
N THR A 23 1.85 -21.84 -3.56
CA THR A 23 2.44 -21.40 -4.83
C THR A 23 2.30 -19.89 -5.01
N PRO A 24 3.39 -19.18 -5.36
CA PRO A 24 3.35 -17.75 -5.67
C PRO A 24 2.54 -17.43 -6.94
N LEU A 25 2.32 -18.41 -7.82
CA LEU A 25 1.57 -18.21 -9.07
C LEU A 25 0.10 -17.83 -8.82
N ILE A 26 -0.52 -18.36 -7.76
CA ILE A 26 -1.89 -17.98 -7.39
C ILE A 26 -1.93 -16.54 -6.87
N ILE A 27 -0.89 -16.11 -6.16
CA ILE A 27 -0.76 -14.73 -5.68
C ILE A 27 -0.56 -13.77 -6.85
N LEU A 28 0.10 -14.21 -7.93
CA LEU A 28 0.23 -13.41 -9.15
C LEU A 28 -1.14 -13.14 -9.77
N GLY A 29 -2.01 -14.15 -9.83
CA GLY A 29 -3.40 -13.98 -10.26
C GLY A 29 -4.19 -13.04 -9.33
N PHE A 30 -3.98 -13.14 -8.02
CA PHE A 30 -4.57 -12.22 -7.04
C PHE A 30 -4.11 -10.76 -7.26
N SER A 31 -2.80 -10.55 -7.47
CA SER A 31 -2.23 -9.25 -7.80
C SER A 31 -2.82 -8.69 -9.10
N PHE A 32 -2.95 -9.52 -10.14
CA PHE A 32 -3.53 -9.09 -11.40
C PHE A 32 -4.99 -8.63 -11.24
N GLY A 33 -5.78 -9.33 -10.43
CA GLY A 33 -7.14 -8.93 -10.07
C GLY A 33 -7.15 -7.60 -9.30
N ALA A 34 -6.23 -7.42 -8.35
CA ALA A 34 -6.06 -6.18 -7.60
C ALA A 34 -5.79 -4.99 -8.53
N SER A 35 -4.82 -5.10 -9.45
CA SER A 35 -4.48 -4.03 -10.40
C SER A 35 -5.64 -3.70 -11.34
N SER A 36 -6.38 -4.70 -11.78
CA SER A 36 -7.54 -4.51 -12.66
C SER A 36 -8.61 -3.66 -11.98
N ILE A 37 -8.96 -3.97 -10.73
CA ILE A 37 -9.95 -3.19 -9.97
C ILE A 37 -9.40 -1.80 -9.62
N ALA A 38 -8.15 -1.70 -9.19
CA ALA A 38 -7.51 -0.43 -8.86
C ALA A 38 -7.50 0.55 -10.05
N LEU A 39 -7.23 0.05 -11.26
CA LEU A 39 -7.29 0.85 -12.48
C LEU A 39 -8.67 1.50 -12.67
N PHE A 40 -9.75 0.72 -12.56
CA PHE A 40 -11.11 1.25 -12.75
C PHE A 40 -11.53 2.17 -11.61
N MET A 41 -11.19 1.86 -10.35
CA MET A 41 -11.52 2.72 -9.21
C MET A 41 -10.79 4.05 -9.28
N LYS A 42 -9.50 4.05 -9.62
CA LYS A 42 -8.68 5.25 -9.74
C LYS A 42 -9.10 6.11 -10.93
N CYS A 43 -9.32 5.50 -12.09
CA CYS A 43 -9.77 6.22 -13.28
C CYS A 43 -11.19 6.78 -13.09
N GLY A 44 -12.12 5.94 -12.66
CA GLY A 44 -13.52 6.34 -12.44
C GLY A 44 -13.67 7.39 -11.35
N GLY A 45 -13.04 7.18 -10.19
CA GLY A 45 -13.06 8.15 -9.09
C GLY A 45 -12.32 9.44 -9.43
N GLY A 46 -11.19 9.35 -10.12
CA GLY A 46 -10.42 10.51 -10.57
C GLY A 46 -11.19 11.38 -11.58
N ILE A 47 -11.86 10.77 -12.56
CA ILE A 47 -12.72 11.49 -13.50
C ILE A 47 -13.85 12.17 -12.74
N PHE A 48 -14.52 11.46 -11.83
CA PHE A 48 -15.63 12.00 -11.06
C PHE A 48 -15.20 13.21 -10.21
N THR A 49 -14.18 13.05 -9.37
CA THR A 49 -13.74 14.11 -8.45
C THR A 49 -13.20 15.31 -9.21
N LYS A 50 -12.35 15.13 -10.21
CA LYS A 50 -11.74 16.28 -10.91
C LYS A 50 -12.70 17.01 -11.83
N THR A 51 -13.72 16.33 -12.37
CA THR A 51 -14.76 17.03 -13.13
C THR A 51 -15.65 17.87 -12.20
N ALA A 52 -15.96 17.36 -11.00
CA ALA A 52 -16.77 18.07 -10.02
C ALA A 52 -16.03 19.27 -9.40
N ASP A 53 -14.81 19.05 -8.90
CA ASP A 53 -13.89 20.05 -8.34
C ASP A 53 -13.68 21.23 -9.30
N VAL A 54 -13.22 20.95 -10.53
CA VAL A 54 -12.97 22.00 -11.54
C VAL A 54 -14.26 22.74 -11.92
N GLY A 55 -15.40 22.04 -12.02
CA GLY A 55 -16.69 22.67 -12.31
C GLY A 55 -17.19 23.55 -11.18
N ALA A 56 -17.06 23.09 -9.94
CA ALA A 56 -17.47 23.82 -8.74
C ALA A 56 -16.63 25.09 -8.56
N ASP A 57 -15.31 24.96 -8.70
CA ASP A 57 -14.37 26.06 -8.48
C ASP A 57 -14.43 27.12 -9.59
N LEU A 58 -14.44 26.72 -10.86
CA LEU A 58 -14.44 27.69 -11.95
C LEU A 58 -15.72 28.54 -11.95
N VAL A 59 -16.89 27.90 -11.88
CA VAL A 59 -18.16 28.63 -11.89
C VAL A 59 -18.38 29.35 -10.56
N GLY A 60 -18.16 28.67 -9.44
CA GLY A 60 -18.38 29.23 -8.11
C GLY A 60 -17.45 30.41 -7.82
N LYS A 61 -16.14 30.19 -7.86
CA LYS A 61 -15.14 31.19 -7.47
C LYS A 61 -14.88 32.20 -8.57
N ALA A 62 -14.68 31.77 -9.83
CA ALA A 62 -14.22 32.67 -10.88
C ALA A 62 -15.36 33.49 -11.53
N GLU A 63 -16.55 32.92 -11.70
CA GLU A 63 -17.67 33.62 -12.36
C GLU A 63 -18.60 34.32 -11.36
N TYR A 64 -18.99 33.64 -10.29
CA TYR A 64 -19.98 34.16 -9.32
C TYR A 64 -19.35 34.71 -8.04
N ASN A 65 -18.03 34.64 -7.90
CA ASN A 65 -17.26 35.10 -6.73
C ASN A 65 -17.82 34.55 -5.40
N LEU A 66 -18.30 33.31 -5.43
CA LEU A 66 -18.74 32.56 -4.27
C LEU A 66 -17.50 32.02 -3.53
N PRO A 67 -17.58 31.88 -2.19
CA PRO A 67 -16.62 31.10 -1.43
C PRO A 67 -16.51 29.65 -1.94
N GLU A 68 -15.37 29.02 -1.66
CA GLU A 68 -15.19 27.57 -1.80
C GLU A 68 -16.23 26.82 -0.96
N ASP A 69 -16.74 25.70 -1.49
CA ASP A 69 -17.78 24.88 -0.85
C ASP A 69 -19.07 25.64 -0.47
N ASP A 70 -19.40 26.71 -1.18
CA ASP A 70 -20.63 27.46 -0.90
C ASP A 70 -21.88 26.59 -1.15
N PRO A 71 -22.82 26.48 -0.18
CA PRO A 71 -24.00 25.62 -0.31
C PRO A 71 -24.96 26.04 -1.44
N ARG A 72 -24.82 27.25 -1.99
CA ARG A 72 -25.59 27.71 -3.16
C ARG A 72 -25.06 27.13 -4.47
N ASN A 73 -23.82 26.67 -4.50
CA ASN A 73 -23.23 26.03 -5.68
C ASN A 73 -23.65 24.56 -5.73
N PRO A 74 -24.43 24.12 -6.73
CA PRO A 74 -24.95 22.75 -6.79
C PRO A 74 -23.87 21.70 -7.03
N ALA A 75 -22.67 22.08 -7.46
CA ALA A 75 -21.56 21.17 -7.71
C ALA A 75 -20.82 20.74 -6.43
N THR A 76 -20.98 21.46 -5.32
CA THR A 76 -20.23 21.20 -4.06
C THR A 76 -20.51 19.83 -3.46
N ILE A 77 -21.73 19.30 -3.61
CA ILE A 77 -22.05 17.93 -3.19
C ILE A 77 -21.27 16.92 -4.03
N ALA A 78 -21.21 17.13 -5.35
CA ALA A 78 -20.48 16.24 -6.23
C ALA A 78 -18.97 16.30 -5.97
N ASP A 79 -18.43 17.47 -5.63
CA ASP A 79 -17.04 17.67 -5.26
C ASP A 79 -16.66 16.86 -4.01
N ASN A 80 -17.40 17.09 -2.92
CA ASN A 80 -17.19 16.38 -1.65
C ASN A 80 -17.44 14.86 -1.75
N VAL A 81 -18.39 14.42 -2.59
CA VAL A 81 -18.54 12.99 -2.92
C VAL A 81 -17.32 12.49 -3.70
N GLY A 82 -16.82 13.30 -4.63
CA GLY A 82 -15.62 13.03 -5.40
C GLY A 82 -14.39 12.77 -4.54
N ASP A 83 -14.15 13.58 -3.51
CA ASP A 83 -13.03 13.36 -2.59
C ASP A 83 -13.08 11.98 -1.93
N ASN A 84 -14.28 11.49 -1.59
CA ASN A 84 -14.44 10.17 -1.00
C ASN A 84 -14.29 9.04 -2.04
N VAL A 85 -14.79 9.24 -3.26
CA VAL A 85 -14.76 8.21 -4.31
C VAL A 85 -13.38 8.12 -4.97
N GLY A 86 -12.78 9.25 -5.32
CA GLY A 86 -11.47 9.37 -5.95
C GLY A 86 -10.34 9.30 -4.93
N ASP A 87 -10.25 10.30 -4.08
CA ASP A 87 -9.06 10.52 -3.26
C ASP A 87 -8.95 9.52 -2.09
N ILE A 88 -10.07 8.97 -1.61
CA ILE A 88 -10.07 7.91 -0.59
C ILE A 88 -10.15 6.51 -1.21
N ALA A 89 -11.25 6.18 -1.91
CA ALA A 89 -11.44 4.81 -2.41
C ALA A 89 -10.45 4.45 -3.54
N GLY A 90 -10.22 5.39 -4.48
CA GLY A 90 -9.22 5.24 -5.53
C GLY A 90 -7.82 5.07 -4.96
N MET A 91 -7.36 5.96 -4.07
CA MET A 91 -6.05 5.84 -3.43
C MET A 91 -5.91 4.55 -2.61
N GLY A 92 -6.95 4.15 -1.88
CA GLY A 92 -6.96 2.90 -1.12
C GLY A 92 -6.75 1.68 -2.01
N SER A 93 -7.41 1.62 -3.17
CA SER A 93 -7.24 0.54 -4.15
C SER A 93 -5.84 0.53 -4.79
N ASP A 94 -5.28 1.71 -5.05
CA ASP A 94 -3.93 1.89 -5.63
C ASP A 94 -2.83 1.41 -4.67
N LEU A 95 -2.97 1.74 -3.38
CA LEU A 95 -2.08 1.26 -2.33
C LEU A 95 -2.20 -0.25 -2.12
N PHE A 96 -3.40 -0.80 -2.17
CA PHE A 96 -3.63 -2.25 -2.09
C PHE A 96 -2.90 -2.97 -3.22
N ASP A 97 -3.11 -2.52 -4.47
CA ASP A 97 -2.49 -3.09 -5.65
C ASP A 97 -0.96 -3.04 -5.57
N SER A 98 -0.40 -1.84 -5.36
CA SER A 98 1.05 -1.64 -5.25
C SER A 98 1.69 -2.52 -4.16
N TYR A 99 0.99 -2.70 -3.04
CA TYR A 99 1.46 -3.53 -1.94
C TYR A 99 1.49 -5.02 -2.33
N VAL A 100 0.38 -5.56 -2.86
CA VAL A 100 0.31 -6.96 -3.31
C VAL A 100 1.29 -7.23 -4.46
N ALA A 101 1.39 -6.31 -5.42
CA ALA A 101 2.28 -6.41 -6.57
C ALA A 101 3.76 -6.47 -6.16
N SER A 102 4.19 -5.63 -5.21
CA SER A 102 5.57 -5.65 -4.71
C SER A 102 5.92 -6.94 -3.98
N ILE A 103 5.00 -7.48 -3.19
CA ILE A 103 5.19 -8.76 -2.50
C ILE A 103 5.33 -9.88 -3.53
N VAL A 104 4.38 -10.03 -4.45
CA VAL A 104 4.41 -11.13 -5.40
C VAL A 104 5.58 -11.05 -6.37
N ALA A 105 6.02 -9.85 -6.75
CA ALA A 105 7.21 -9.66 -7.57
C ALA A 105 8.45 -10.25 -6.88
N ALA A 106 8.65 -9.96 -5.60
CA ALA A 106 9.74 -10.52 -4.80
C ALA A 106 9.61 -12.05 -4.65
N MET A 107 8.39 -12.55 -4.37
CA MET A 107 8.14 -13.99 -4.28
C MET A 107 8.45 -14.72 -5.60
N MET A 108 8.10 -14.11 -6.73
CA MET A 108 8.32 -14.70 -8.05
C MET A 108 9.78 -14.71 -8.46
N LEU A 109 10.52 -13.66 -8.10
CA LEU A 109 11.97 -13.62 -8.28
C LEU A 109 12.67 -14.72 -7.47
N ALA A 110 12.31 -14.90 -6.20
CA ALA A 110 12.85 -15.98 -5.38
C ALA A 110 12.48 -17.38 -5.92
N ALA A 111 11.26 -17.55 -6.42
CA ALA A 111 10.81 -18.81 -7.00
C ALA A 111 11.49 -19.15 -8.33
N SER A 112 11.76 -18.14 -9.17
CA SER A 112 12.36 -18.32 -10.50
C SER A 112 13.87 -18.57 -10.46
N LEU A 113 14.54 -18.27 -9.35
CA LEU A 113 15.98 -18.49 -9.18
C LEU A 113 16.41 -19.95 -9.43
N ALA A 114 15.54 -20.93 -9.18
CA ALA A 114 15.79 -22.35 -9.47
C ALA A 114 15.74 -22.73 -10.96
N LEU A 115 15.19 -21.86 -11.82
CA LEU A 115 15.07 -22.08 -13.26
C LEU A 115 16.29 -21.54 -14.03
N ILE A 116 17.18 -20.80 -13.35
CA ILE A 116 18.37 -20.21 -13.98
C ILE A 116 19.45 -21.30 -14.05
N THR A 117 19.44 -22.07 -15.14
CA THR A 117 20.41 -23.13 -15.41
C THR A 117 21.78 -22.62 -15.89
N SER A 118 21.92 -21.30 -16.11
CA SER A 118 23.14 -20.67 -16.63
C SER A 118 24.11 -20.20 -15.55
N ILE A 119 23.72 -20.29 -14.27
CA ILE A 119 24.55 -19.91 -13.14
C ILE A 119 24.56 -21.10 -12.18
N ASP A 120 25.75 -21.55 -11.78
CA ASP A 120 25.97 -22.73 -10.93
C ASP A 120 25.60 -22.46 -9.45
N ILE A 121 24.44 -21.82 -9.23
CA ILE A 121 23.89 -21.55 -7.91
C ILE A 121 22.84 -22.64 -7.63
N THR A 122 23.31 -23.75 -7.07
CA THR A 122 22.41 -24.74 -6.46
C THR A 122 21.98 -24.23 -5.09
N LEU A 123 20.89 -23.44 -5.04
CA LEU A 123 20.28 -23.11 -3.75
C LEU A 123 19.64 -24.36 -3.14
N ASP A 124 19.88 -24.55 -1.84
CA ASP A 124 19.12 -25.50 -1.03
C ASP A 124 17.60 -25.24 -1.20
N PRO A 125 16.80 -26.27 -1.53
CA PRO A 125 15.34 -26.16 -1.58
C PRO A 125 14.70 -25.50 -0.36
N VAL A 126 15.29 -25.68 0.83
CA VAL A 126 14.80 -25.06 2.08
C VAL A 126 15.03 -23.56 2.05
N LEU A 127 16.27 -23.12 1.78
CA LEU A 127 16.62 -21.70 1.67
C LEU A 127 15.76 -20.98 0.62
N ARG A 128 15.48 -21.63 -0.52
CA ARG A 128 14.60 -21.07 -1.54
C ARG A 128 13.17 -20.87 -1.04
N ALA A 129 12.60 -21.85 -0.34
CA ALA A 129 11.27 -21.71 0.24
C ALA A 129 11.23 -20.56 1.25
N THR A 130 12.29 -20.41 2.05
CA THR A 130 12.46 -19.28 2.98
C THR A 130 12.46 -17.94 2.25
N LEU A 131 13.25 -17.79 1.18
CA LEU A 131 13.32 -16.56 0.37
C LEU A 131 11.98 -16.18 -0.28
N VAL A 132 11.18 -17.16 -0.69
CA VAL A 132 9.82 -16.91 -1.21
C VAL A 132 8.89 -16.36 -0.12
N VAL A 133 9.08 -16.74 1.14
CA VAL A 133 8.23 -16.29 2.26
C VAL A 133 8.74 -14.97 2.87
N THR A 134 10.03 -14.68 2.77
CA THR A 134 10.66 -13.46 3.29
C THR A 134 9.90 -12.16 3.00
N PRO A 135 9.46 -11.83 1.76
CA PRO A 135 8.75 -10.57 1.51
C PRO A 135 7.44 -10.45 2.30
N VAL A 136 6.73 -11.56 2.54
CA VAL A 136 5.50 -11.57 3.36
C VAL A 136 5.83 -11.28 4.83
N VAL A 137 6.91 -11.87 5.35
CA VAL A 137 7.38 -11.64 6.72
C VAL A 137 7.83 -10.19 6.92
N LEU A 138 8.63 -9.66 5.99
CA LEU A 138 9.07 -8.26 6.02
C LEU A 138 7.88 -7.30 5.96
N CYS A 139 6.85 -7.61 5.18
CA CYS A 139 5.62 -6.84 5.15
C CYS A 139 4.87 -6.85 6.50
N GLY A 140 4.82 -8.00 7.18
CA GLY A 140 4.30 -8.10 8.55
C GLY A 140 5.10 -7.29 9.57
N VAL A 141 6.42 -7.34 9.49
CA VAL A 141 7.33 -6.51 10.31
C VAL A 141 7.09 -5.02 10.03
N GLY A 142 6.93 -4.63 8.77
CA GLY A 142 6.62 -3.25 8.38
C GLY A 142 5.29 -2.75 8.94
N LEU A 143 4.28 -3.62 9.04
CA LEU A 143 3.00 -3.30 9.67
C LEU A 143 3.19 -3.01 11.17
N ILE A 144 3.97 -3.84 11.87
CA ILE A 144 4.30 -3.62 13.29
C ILE A 144 5.06 -2.30 13.48
N ALA A 145 6.08 -2.05 12.65
CA ALA A 145 6.85 -0.81 12.69
C ALA A 145 5.97 0.43 12.45
N SER A 146 5.05 0.33 11.49
CA SER A 146 4.07 1.38 11.18
C SER A 146 3.12 1.64 12.34
N LEU A 147 2.63 0.60 13.03
CA LEU A 147 1.80 0.74 14.23
C LEU A 147 2.54 1.52 15.32
N ILE A 148 3.79 1.16 15.60
CA ILE A 148 4.61 1.86 16.60
C ILE A 148 4.83 3.32 16.20
N GLY A 149 5.15 3.58 14.92
CA GLY A 149 5.29 4.94 14.39
C GLY A 149 4.03 5.79 14.60
N ILE A 150 2.85 5.24 14.30
CA ILE A 150 1.56 5.92 14.50
C ILE A 150 1.33 6.25 15.98
N PHE A 151 1.66 5.33 16.90
CA PHE A 151 1.56 5.59 18.35
C PHE A 151 2.48 6.72 18.81
N ILE A 152 3.72 6.78 18.30
CA ILE A 152 4.67 7.85 18.63
C ILE A 152 4.15 9.22 18.20
N ILE A 153 3.60 9.34 16.98
CA ILE A 153 3.00 10.60 16.50
C ILE A 153 1.81 10.99 17.37
N LYS A 154 0.92 10.04 17.68
CA LYS A 154 -0.29 10.32 18.46
C LYS A 154 0.03 10.85 19.87
N TYR A 155 1.13 10.42 20.47
CA TYR A 155 1.53 10.86 21.80
C TYR A 155 2.32 12.18 21.79
N ARG A 156 3.01 12.49 20.69
CA ARG A 156 3.74 13.75 20.51
C ARG A 156 2.81 14.83 19.96
N LYS A 157 2.40 15.76 20.81
CA LYS A 157 1.77 17.02 20.36
C LYS A 157 2.78 17.76 19.49
N ALA A 158 2.47 17.91 18.21
CA ALA A 158 3.28 18.65 17.26
C ALA A 158 2.49 19.86 16.77
N GLU A 159 3.10 21.05 16.87
CA GLU A 159 2.47 22.30 16.43
C GLU A 159 2.30 22.36 14.91
N ASN A 160 3.17 21.68 14.16
CA ASN A 160 3.13 21.62 12.70
C ASN A 160 2.76 20.19 12.24
N PRO A 161 1.57 20.00 11.63
CA PRO A 161 1.10 18.70 11.16
C PRO A 161 2.03 18.04 10.14
N GLY A 162 2.63 18.82 9.23
CA GLY A 162 3.54 18.29 8.20
C GLY A 162 4.82 17.72 8.80
N LYS A 163 5.41 18.42 9.78
CA LYS A 163 6.57 17.89 10.52
C LYS A 163 6.21 16.64 11.33
N ALA A 164 5.01 16.61 11.91
CA ALA A 164 4.53 15.45 12.67
C ALA A 164 4.44 14.20 11.78
N LEU A 165 3.87 14.35 10.59
CA LEU A 165 3.71 13.26 9.63
C LEU A 165 5.07 12.75 9.12
N ASN A 166 5.97 13.65 8.74
CA ASN A 166 7.33 13.28 8.29
C ASN A 166 8.11 12.53 9.37
N ASN A 167 8.09 13.04 10.61
CA ASN A 167 8.76 12.39 11.73
C ASN A 167 8.18 10.99 11.99
N GLY A 168 6.87 10.85 11.86
CA GLY A 168 6.18 9.56 11.89
C GLY A 168 6.77 8.53 10.93
N THR A 169 6.90 8.93 9.66
CA THR A 169 7.49 8.11 8.61
C THR A 169 8.95 7.78 8.94
N TYR A 170 9.75 8.74 9.40
CA TYR A 170 11.15 8.47 9.76
C TYR A 170 11.28 7.48 10.92
N TYR A 171 10.46 7.61 11.97
CA TYR A 171 10.48 6.66 13.07
C TYR A 171 10.07 5.26 12.61
N ALA A 172 8.98 5.15 11.83
CA ALA A 172 8.54 3.87 11.29
C ALA A 172 9.62 3.22 10.41
N THR A 173 10.29 3.98 9.56
CA THR A 173 11.38 3.48 8.69
C THR A 173 12.60 3.02 9.49
N LEU A 174 13.03 3.77 10.51
CA LEU A 174 14.15 3.38 11.35
C LEU A 174 13.85 2.09 12.14
N ILE A 175 12.65 1.98 12.71
CA ILE A 175 12.20 0.78 13.41
C ILE A 175 12.13 -0.40 12.44
N PHE A 176 11.54 -0.19 11.26
CA PHE A 176 11.46 -1.20 10.22
C PHE A 176 12.85 -1.68 9.81
N ALA A 177 13.80 -0.79 9.53
CA ALA A 177 15.15 -1.16 9.12
C ALA A 177 15.85 -2.06 10.16
N GLY A 178 15.72 -1.74 11.46
CA GLY A 178 16.29 -2.55 12.53
C GLY A 178 15.67 -3.94 12.64
N ILE A 179 14.33 -4.02 12.65
CA ILE A 179 13.63 -5.31 12.79
C ILE A 179 13.78 -6.15 11.50
N ALA A 180 13.70 -5.52 10.32
CA ALA A 180 13.90 -6.19 9.04
C ALA A 180 15.31 -6.77 8.90
N ALA A 181 16.34 -6.04 9.33
CA ALA A 181 17.71 -6.55 9.34
C ALA A 181 17.85 -7.78 10.24
N LEU A 182 17.27 -7.74 11.45
CA LEU A 182 17.26 -8.87 12.37
C LEU A 182 16.54 -10.09 11.76
N PHE A 183 15.34 -9.92 11.23
CA PHE A 183 14.57 -11.02 10.63
C PHE A 183 15.26 -11.59 9.39
N THR A 184 15.83 -10.73 8.53
CA THR A 184 16.58 -11.17 7.35
C THR A 184 17.81 -11.97 7.76
N TRP A 185 18.53 -11.51 8.79
CA TRP A 185 19.68 -12.22 9.33
C TRP A 185 19.28 -13.60 9.88
N ILE A 186 18.22 -13.69 10.70
CA ILE A 186 17.71 -14.96 11.24
C ILE A 186 17.27 -15.91 10.11
N MET A 187 16.58 -15.41 9.09
CA MET A 187 16.02 -16.25 8.03
C MET A 187 17.04 -16.72 6.99
N THR A 188 18.17 -16.04 6.84
CA THR A 188 19.10 -16.28 5.72
C THR A 188 20.46 -16.81 6.15
N LEU A 189 20.88 -16.61 7.41
CA LEU A 189 22.25 -16.87 7.86
C LEU A 189 22.37 -17.92 8.98
N ASP A 190 21.34 -18.74 9.22
CA ASP A 190 21.32 -19.92 10.12
C ASP A 190 22.16 -19.79 11.41
N LEU A 191 21.51 -19.37 12.51
CA LEU A 191 21.86 -19.76 13.88
C LEU A 191 20.78 -20.68 14.44
#